data_AF-A0A957BVL3-F1
#
_entry.id   AF-A0A957BVL3-F1
#
_cell.length_a   1.000
_cell.length_b   1.000
_cell.length_c   1.000
_cell.angle_alpha   90.00
_cell.angle_beta   90.00
_cell.angle_gamma   90.00
#
_symmetry.space_group_name_H-M   'P 1'
#
loop_
_entity.id
_entity.type
_entity.pdbx_description
1 polymer ?
#
loop_
_entity_poly.entity_id
_entity_poly.type
_entity_poly.pdbx_seq_one_letter_code
_entity_poly.pdbx_strand_id
1 'polypeptide(L)'
;HYLNYYKMGSGPLYSFYTPYHLCHFEVPISVARAVLFNDPVIQPLGAPMVEVVATAKKDLKAGEDIDCIGGYTMYGQCENSDVVAKERLLPVGIAEGCRVKRDVPKDATLTYDDVELPEGRLIDQLYAEQQRHFNLVPA
;
A
#
# COMPACT_ATOMS: atom_id res chain seq x y z
N HIS A 1 1.38 0.12 37.28
CA HIS A 1 1.46 -0.62 38.54
C HIS A 1 1.02 -2.09 38.37
N TYR A 2 -0.22 -2.39 37.96
CA TYR A 2 -0.70 -3.77 37.80
C TYR A 2 0.02 -4.61 36.73
N LEU A 3 0.29 -4.06 35.54
CA LEU A 3 0.96 -4.82 34.49
C LEU A 3 2.42 -5.20 34.85
N ASN A 4 3.10 -4.37 35.63
CA ASN A 4 4.43 -4.69 36.17
C ASN A 4 4.35 -5.84 37.19
N TYR A 5 3.32 -5.83 38.06
CA TYR A 5 3.06 -6.95 38.96
C TYR A 5 2.90 -8.29 38.19
N TYR A 6 2.16 -8.26 37.07
CA TYR A 6 1.99 -9.40 36.16
C TYR A 6 3.16 -9.64 35.19
N LYS A 7 4.33 -9.05 35.44
CA LYS A 7 5.57 -9.28 34.67
C LYS A 7 5.48 -8.89 33.19
N MET A 8 4.57 -7.99 32.82
CA MET A 8 4.45 -7.46 31.46
C MET A 8 5.46 -6.34 31.14
N GLY A 9 6.32 -5.96 32.10
CA GLY A 9 7.35 -4.94 31.95
C GLY A 9 7.17 -3.75 32.90
N SER A 10 8.17 -2.85 32.91
CA SER A 10 8.16 -1.66 33.76
C SER A 10 7.25 -0.53 33.25
N GLY A 11 6.79 -0.61 31.99
CA GLY A 11 6.05 0.46 31.33
C GLY A 11 6.95 1.64 30.90
N PRO A 12 6.35 2.74 30.40
CA PRO A 12 4.91 2.95 30.18
C PRO A 12 4.36 2.23 28.95
N LEU A 13 5.24 1.70 28.10
CA LEU A 13 4.88 0.92 26.93
C LEU A 13 4.86 -0.57 27.29
N TYR A 14 3.80 -1.25 26.86
CA TYR A 14 3.58 -2.68 27.07
C TYR A 14 3.32 -3.34 25.73
N SER A 15 3.89 -4.54 25.51
CA SER A 15 3.65 -5.31 24.29
C SER A 15 2.52 -6.31 24.52
N PHE A 16 1.48 -6.23 23.70
CA PHE A 16 0.44 -7.24 23.60
C PHE A 16 0.73 -8.09 22.36
N TYR A 17 0.87 -9.39 22.56
CA TYR A 17 1.33 -10.30 21.53
C TYR A 17 0.34 -11.45 21.33
N THR A 18 -0.16 -11.56 20.10
CA THR A 18 -0.92 -12.73 19.63
C THR A 18 0.04 -13.63 18.87
N PRO A 19 0.41 -14.82 19.39
CA PRO A 19 1.52 -15.62 18.87
C PRO A 19 1.21 -16.44 17.62
N TYR A 20 0.13 -16.10 16.90
CA TYR A 20 -0.29 -16.80 15.69
C TYR A 20 -1.19 -15.92 14.82
N HIS A 21 -1.18 -16.22 13.53
CA HIS A 21 -2.18 -15.80 12.54
C HIS A 21 -2.32 -16.93 11.53
N LEU A 22 -3.52 -17.47 11.36
CA LEU A 22 -3.80 -18.65 10.54
C LEU A 22 -4.26 -18.28 9.12
N CYS A 23 -4.08 -17.02 8.71
CA CYS A 23 -4.34 -16.51 7.37
C CYS A 23 -5.71 -16.97 6.83
N HIS A 24 -5.72 -17.84 5.82
CA HIS A 24 -6.92 -18.35 5.15
C HIS A 24 -7.87 -19.11 6.09
N PHE A 25 -7.38 -19.71 7.18
CA PHE A 25 -8.25 -20.39 8.16
C PHE A 25 -9.06 -19.41 9.02
N GLU A 26 -8.67 -18.13 9.09
CA GLU A 26 -9.41 -17.09 9.82
C GLU A 26 -10.46 -16.39 8.94
N VAL A 27 -10.35 -16.48 7.60
CA VAL A 27 -11.29 -15.83 6.66
C VAL A 27 -12.76 -16.21 6.91
N PRO A 28 -13.13 -17.48 7.19
CA PRO A 28 -14.53 -17.83 7.50
C PRO A 28 -15.10 -17.09 8.71
N ILE A 29 -14.26 -16.70 9.68
CA ILE A 29 -14.69 -15.90 10.84
C ILE A 29 -15.08 -14.50 10.39
N SER A 30 -14.32 -13.89 9.47
CA SER A 30 -14.66 -12.59 8.89
C SER A 30 -15.97 -12.62 8.12
N VAL A 31 -16.23 -13.70 7.36
CA VAL A 31 -17.50 -13.90 6.66
C VAL A 31 -18.66 -14.04 7.66
N ALA A 32 -18.50 -14.84 8.70
CA ALA A 32 -19.52 -15.01 9.73
C ALA A 32 -19.83 -13.70 10.46
N ARG A 33 -18.81 -12.88 10.75
CA ARG A 33 -18.95 -11.53 11.31
C ARG A 33 -19.79 -10.61 10.42
N ALA A 34 -19.40 -10.48 9.16
CA ALA A 34 -20.11 -9.64 8.20
C ALA A 34 -21.58 -10.08 8.01
N VAL A 35 -21.86 -11.39 7.91
CA VAL A 35 -23.21 -11.89 7.60
C VAL A 35 -24.11 -11.99 8.83
N LEU A 36 -23.60 -12.49 9.95
CA LEU A 36 -24.41 -12.77 11.15
C LEU A 36 -24.52 -11.56 12.09
N PHE A 37 -23.48 -10.71 12.11
CA PHE A 37 -23.39 -9.58 13.04
C PHE A 37 -23.40 -8.22 12.34
N ASN A 38 -23.37 -8.20 10.99
CA ASN A 38 -23.35 -6.98 10.19
C ASN A 38 -22.22 -6.02 10.60
N ASP A 39 -21.03 -6.57 10.89
CA ASP A 39 -19.88 -5.78 11.30
C ASP A 39 -18.59 -6.13 10.51
N PRO A 40 -17.78 -5.12 10.18
CA PRO A 40 -16.53 -5.33 9.46
C PRO A 40 -15.42 -5.80 10.41
N VAL A 41 -14.58 -6.73 9.95
CA VAL A 41 -13.37 -7.13 10.69
C VAL A 41 -12.26 -6.10 10.55
N ILE A 42 -12.15 -5.48 9.37
CA ILE A 42 -11.27 -4.36 9.09
C ILE A 42 -11.92 -3.49 8.01
N GLN A 43 -11.84 -2.17 8.16
CA GLN A 43 -12.26 -1.21 7.15
C GLN A 43 -11.42 0.08 7.25
N PRO A 44 -11.14 0.78 6.15
CA PRO A 44 -10.59 2.13 6.20
C PRO A 44 -11.53 3.07 6.96
N LEU A 45 -10.98 3.95 7.81
CA LEU A 45 -11.77 4.93 8.57
C LEU A 45 -12.15 6.17 7.75
N GLY A 46 -11.46 6.41 6.63
CA GLY A 46 -11.59 7.61 5.82
C GLY A 46 -10.51 7.68 4.74
N ALA A 47 -10.00 8.89 4.48
CA ALA A 47 -8.91 9.10 3.52
C ALA A 47 -7.65 8.30 3.91
N PRO A 48 -6.90 7.77 2.92
CA PRO A 48 -5.57 7.21 3.14
C PRO A 48 -4.66 8.16 3.93
N MET A 49 -3.92 7.59 4.90
CA MET A 49 -2.84 8.30 5.61
C MET A 49 -1.45 7.77 5.19
N VAL A 50 -1.40 6.53 4.73
CA VAL A 50 -0.20 5.86 4.24
C VAL A 50 -0.56 5.19 2.93
N GLU A 51 0.32 5.31 1.95
CA GLU A 51 0.27 4.59 0.69
C GLU A 51 1.48 3.67 0.56
N VAL A 52 1.41 2.73 -0.38
CA VAL A 52 2.55 1.88 -0.72
C VAL A 52 3.00 2.26 -2.12
N VAL A 53 4.17 2.89 -2.22
CA VAL A 53 4.76 3.37 -3.48
C VAL A 53 5.68 2.31 -4.09
N ALA A 54 5.83 2.35 -5.41
CA ALA A 54 6.74 1.48 -6.14
C ALA A 54 8.17 2.04 -6.10
N THR A 55 9.13 1.20 -5.72
CA THR A 55 10.56 1.53 -5.72
C THR A 55 11.32 0.54 -6.59
N ALA A 56 12.23 1.04 -7.43
CA ALA A 56 12.97 0.23 -8.38
C ALA A 56 13.89 -0.78 -7.66
N LYS A 57 13.74 -2.06 -7.95
CA LYS A 57 14.56 -3.14 -7.34
C LYS A 57 15.91 -3.33 -8.06
N LYS A 58 15.98 -2.88 -9.30
CA LYS A 58 17.15 -2.86 -10.17
C LYS A 58 17.16 -1.57 -10.96
N ASP A 59 18.25 -1.29 -11.68
CA ASP A 59 18.23 -0.25 -12.70
C ASP A 59 17.19 -0.60 -13.77
N LEU A 60 16.26 0.31 -14.00
CA LEU A 60 15.24 0.23 -15.05
C LEU A 60 15.68 1.08 -16.23
N LYS A 61 15.53 0.55 -17.44
CA LYS A 61 15.81 1.28 -18.68
C LYS A 61 14.54 1.78 -19.33
N ALA A 62 14.65 2.91 -20.02
CA ALA A 62 13.56 3.40 -20.85
C ALA A 62 13.07 2.31 -21.82
N GLY A 63 11.74 2.12 -21.89
CA GLY A 63 11.09 1.09 -22.68
C GLY A 63 10.95 -0.28 -22.02
N GLU A 64 11.50 -0.49 -20.82
CA GLU A 64 11.21 -1.69 -20.03
C GLU A 64 9.80 -1.62 -19.43
N ASP A 65 9.13 -2.77 -19.31
CA ASP A 65 7.85 -2.87 -18.63
C ASP A 65 8.09 -3.27 -17.16
N ILE A 66 7.37 -2.63 -16.25
CA ILE A 66 7.32 -3.00 -14.84
C ILE A 66 6.53 -4.30 -14.72
N ASP A 67 7.13 -5.31 -14.09
CA ASP A 67 6.50 -6.61 -13.87
C ASP A 67 5.49 -6.57 -12.72
N CYS A 68 5.23 -7.70 -12.07
CA CYS A 68 4.24 -7.80 -11.00
C CYS A 68 4.85 -7.63 -9.60
N ILE A 69 3.97 -7.44 -8.61
CA ILE A 69 4.36 -7.49 -7.20
C ILE A 69 5.02 -8.84 -6.90
N GLY A 70 6.21 -8.81 -6.30
CA GLY A 70 7.02 -10.01 -6.04
C GLY A 70 7.96 -10.39 -7.18
N GLY A 71 7.91 -9.69 -8.32
CA GLY A 71 8.83 -9.83 -9.45
C GLY A 71 10.21 -9.21 -9.22
N TYR A 72 10.86 -8.79 -10.29
CA TYR A 72 12.25 -8.33 -10.34
C TYR A 72 12.41 -6.83 -10.55
N THR A 73 11.37 -6.11 -11.00
CA THR A 73 11.51 -4.70 -11.36
C THR A 73 11.28 -3.75 -10.19
N MET A 74 10.39 -4.10 -9.26
CA MET A 74 10.00 -3.21 -8.15
C MET A 74 9.71 -3.92 -6.82
N TYR A 75 9.72 -3.14 -5.75
CA TYR A 75 9.21 -3.49 -4.43
C TYR A 75 8.37 -2.34 -3.85
N GLY A 76 7.50 -2.65 -2.89
CA GLY A 76 6.66 -1.65 -2.23
C GLY A 76 7.34 -1.02 -1.01
N GLN A 77 7.17 0.28 -0.82
CA GLN A 77 7.59 1.02 0.37
C GLN A 77 6.46 1.89 0.89
N CYS A 78 6.27 1.95 2.20
CA CYS A 78 5.25 2.82 2.80
C CYS A 78 5.71 4.28 2.76
N GLU A 79 4.81 5.19 2.37
CA GLU A 79 5.01 6.64 2.43
C GLU A 79 3.71 7.32 2.87
N ASN A 80 3.81 8.49 3.50
CA ASN A 80 2.65 9.27 3.89
C ASN A 80 1.89 9.77 2.65
N SER A 81 0.56 9.72 2.71
CA SER A 81 -0.30 10.05 1.56
C SER A 81 -0.13 11.50 1.06
N ASP A 82 0.22 12.44 1.95
CA ASP A 82 0.49 13.84 1.56
C ASP A 82 1.78 13.98 0.74
N VAL A 83 2.82 13.22 1.08
CA VAL A 83 4.07 13.13 0.31
C VAL A 83 3.80 12.47 -1.04
N VAL A 84 3.06 11.36 -1.07
CA VAL A 84 2.70 10.68 -2.33
C VAL A 84 1.98 11.62 -3.29
N ALA A 85 0.99 12.36 -2.80
CA ALA A 85 0.25 13.33 -3.62
C ALA A 85 1.14 14.48 -4.12
N LYS A 86 1.96 15.06 -3.22
CA LYS A 86 2.83 16.19 -3.53
C LYS A 86 3.92 15.83 -4.54
N GLU A 87 4.55 14.68 -4.37
CA GLU A 87 5.67 14.22 -5.19
C GLU A 87 5.24 13.35 -6.37
N ARG A 88 3.93 13.10 -6.50
CA ARG A 88 3.34 12.27 -7.57
C ARG A 88 3.97 10.89 -7.62
N LEU A 89 4.23 10.31 -6.45
CA LEU A 89 4.81 8.97 -6.33
C LEU A 89 3.83 7.95 -6.90
N LEU A 90 4.35 6.92 -7.57
CA LEU A 90 3.57 5.90 -8.24
C LEU A 90 3.16 4.81 -7.23
N PRO A 91 1.86 4.60 -6.95
CA PRO A 91 1.44 3.53 -6.07
C PRO A 91 1.78 2.15 -6.64
N VAL A 92 2.17 1.22 -5.77
CA VAL A 92 2.62 -0.13 -6.15
C VAL A 92 1.57 -0.92 -6.93
N GLY A 93 0.29 -0.76 -6.58
CA GLY A 93 -0.82 -1.40 -7.29
C GLY A 93 -1.08 -0.81 -8.68
N ILE A 94 -0.63 0.42 -8.93
CA ILE A 94 -0.74 1.09 -10.24
C ILE A 94 0.47 0.75 -11.12
N ALA A 95 1.63 0.47 -10.53
CA ALA A 95 2.88 0.29 -11.26
C ALA A 95 2.93 -0.95 -12.17
N GLU A 96 2.21 -2.02 -11.84
CA GLU A 96 2.27 -3.27 -12.61
C GLU A 96 1.83 -3.09 -14.07
N GLY A 97 2.71 -3.47 -15.01
CA GLY A 97 2.48 -3.32 -16.45
C GLY A 97 2.73 -1.91 -17.00
N CYS A 98 3.10 -0.94 -16.17
CA CYS A 98 3.52 0.37 -16.65
C CYS A 98 4.85 0.28 -17.42
N ARG A 99 4.98 1.08 -18.48
CA ARG A 99 6.19 1.14 -19.29
C ARG A 99 7.08 2.30 -18.87
N VAL A 100 8.35 2.05 -18.63
CA VAL A 100 9.31 3.04 -18.14
C VAL A 100 9.65 4.05 -19.26
N LYS A 101 9.52 5.35 -18.99
CA LYS A 101 9.78 6.44 -19.95
C LYS A 101 11.24 6.87 -20.01
N ARG A 102 11.95 6.74 -18.89
CA ARG A 102 13.35 7.17 -18.73
C ARG A 102 14.08 6.21 -17.81
N ASP A 103 15.41 6.16 -17.92
CA ASP A 103 16.20 5.33 -17.01
C ASP A 103 15.95 5.74 -15.55
N VAL A 104 15.64 4.76 -14.71
CA VAL A 104 15.43 4.93 -13.26
C VAL A 104 16.47 4.07 -12.54
N PRO A 105 17.34 4.64 -11.68
CA PRO A 105 18.32 3.86 -10.96
C PRO A 105 17.65 2.97 -9.91
N LYS A 106 18.33 1.87 -9.56
CA LYS A 106 17.95 1.03 -8.43
C LYS A 106 17.74 1.86 -7.15
N ASP A 107 16.75 1.46 -6.36
CA ASP A 107 16.31 2.05 -5.10
C ASP A 107 15.72 3.47 -5.22
N ALA A 108 15.53 3.99 -6.44
CA ALA A 108 14.72 5.19 -6.66
C ALA A 108 13.22 4.85 -6.62
N THR A 109 12.46 5.68 -5.90
CA THR A 109 10.99 5.60 -5.87
C THR A 109 10.44 6.15 -7.18
N LEU A 110 9.58 5.37 -7.84
CA LEU A 110 8.97 5.75 -9.11
C LEU A 110 7.89 6.81 -8.90
N THR A 111 7.78 7.69 -9.88
CA THR A 111 6.71 8.70 -10.01
C THR A 111 5.87 8.43 -11.26
N TYR A 112 4.70 9.06 -11.34
CA TYR A 112 3.92 9.08 -12.60
C TYR A 112 4.71 9.66 -13.79
N ASP A 113 5.72 10.48 -13.53
CA ASP A 113 6.55 11.09 -14.56
C ASP A 113 7.63 10.13 -15.09
N ASP A 114 7.85 9.00 -14.41
CA ASP A 114 8.79 7.95 -14.86
C ASP A 114 8.16 6.91 -15.77
N VAL A 115 6.82 6.85 -15.85
CA VAL A 115 6.12 5.75 -16.52
C VAL A 115 4.96 6.16 -17.45
N GLU A 116 4.62 5.29 -18.38
CA GLU A 116 3.39 5.29 -19.16
C GLU A 116 2.45 4.23 -18.59
N LEU A 117 1.21 4.63 -18.29
CA LEU A 117 0.18 3.73 -17.77
C LEU A 117 -0.49 2.98 -18.94
N PRO A 118 -0.77 1.68 -18.80
CA PRO A 118 -1.64 0.97 -19.73
C PRO A 118 -3.05 1.57 -19.73
N GLU A 119 -3.66 1.66 -20.91
CA GLU A 119 -5.01 2.22 -21.04
C GLU A 119 -6.08 1.26 -20.49
N GLY A 120 -7.18 1.84 -19.99
CA GLY A 120 -8.41 1.10 -19.72
C GLY A 120 -8.41 0.24 -18.45
N ARG A 121 -7.41 0.33 -17.58
CA ARG A 121 -7.39 -0.46 -16.33
C ARG A 121 -8.40 0.09 -15.31
N LEU A 122 -9.24 -0.80 -14.76
CA LEU A 122 -10.22 -0.45 -13.73
C LEU A 122 -9.55 0.15 -12.48
N ILE A 123 -8.37 -0.36 -12.10
CA ILE A 123 -7.65 0.13 -10.93
C ILE A 123 -7.26 1.60 -11.05
N ASP A 124 -6.89 2.07 -12.24
CA ASP A 124 -6.56 3.47 -12.49
C ASP A 124 -7.79 4.37 -12.33
N GLN A 125 -8.94 3.89 -12.81
CA GLN A 125 -10.22 4.60 -12.71
C GLN A 125 -10.68 4.73 -11.26
N LEU A 126 -10.66 3.62 -10.50
CA LEU A 126 -11.07 3.59 -9.10
C LEU A 126 -10.10 4.37 -8.21
N TYR A 127 -8.80 4.29 -8.48
CA TYR A 127 -7.82 5.10 -7.76
C TYR A 127 -8.05 6.59 -8.01
N ALA A 128 -8.25 7.01 -9.28
CA ALA A 128 -8.58 8.39 -9.59
C ALA A 128 -9.91 8.84 -8.94
N GLU A 129 -10.90 7.96 -8.84
CA GLU A 129 -12.15 8.22 -8.13
C GLU A 129 -11.93 8.41 -6.62
N GLN A 130 -11.14 7.54 -5.98
CA GLN A 130 -10.76 7.65 -4.57
C GLN A 130 -10.04 8.97 -4.29
N GLN A 131 -9.07 9.33 -5.14
CA GLN A 131 -8.30 10.56 -5.03
C GLN A 131 -9.20 11.81 -5.13
N ARG A 132 -10.19 11.81 -6.05
CA ARG A 132 -11.21 12.87 -6.14
C ARG A 132 -12.14 12.88 -4.93
N HIS A 133 -12.59 11.72 -4.47
CA HIS A 133 -13.50 11.61 -3.34
C HIS A 133 -12.92 12.21 -2.06
N PHE A 134 -11.61 12.05 -1.85
CA PHE A 134 -10.91 12.55 -0.67
C PHE A 134 -10.14 13.86 -0.90
N ASN A 135 -10.24 14.49 -2.07
CA ASN A 135 -9.51 15.72 -2.44
C ASN A 135 -7.98 15.62 -2.22
N LEU A 136 -7.39 14.48 -2.57
CA LEU A 136 -5.98 14.19 -2.30
C LEU A 136 -5.03 14.72 -3.38
N VAL A 137 -5.54 15.01 -4.59
CA VAL A 137 -4.74 15.60 -5.66
C VAL A 137 -4.98 17.12 -5.67
N PRO A 138 -3.93 17.96 -5.61
CA PRO A 138 -4.09 19.40 -5.82
C PRO A 138 -4.66 19.67 -7.22
N ALA A 139 -5.55 20.65 -7.33
CA ALA A 139 -6.11 21.10 -8.61
C ALA A 139 -5.03 21.51 -9.62
#